data_AF-A0A410WZA7-F1
#
_entry.id   AF-A0A410WZA7-F1
#
_cell.length_a   1.000
_cell.length_b   1.000
_cell.length_c   1.000
_cell.angle_alpha   90.00
_cell.angle_beta   90.00
_cell.angle_gamma   90.00
#
_symmetry.space_group_name_H-M   'P 1'
#
loop_
_entity.id
_entity.type
_entity.pdbx_description
1 polymer ?
#
loop_
_entity_poly.entity_id
_entity_poly.type
_entity_poly.pdbx_seq_one_letter_code
_entity_poly.pdbx_strand_id
1 'polypeptide(L)'
;MRNISRGKIIALSIVLIVLLAPFVYVQGNKIVYAERVKSYLIHEKSYKEEELASVKGVWGMKLPSFYTVVVFKDEPGVDYVYFSHNDVLQFDQRITPKGVEMGTMPEKLKHTEKRKEG
;
A
#
# COMPACT_ATOMS: atom_id res chain seq x y z
N MET A 1 22.62 -11.89 -40.00
CA MET A 1 22.05 -11.00 -38.96
C MET A 1 21.38 -9.83 -39.65
N ARG A 2 20.08 -9.60 -39.44
CA ARG A 2 19.32 -8.54 -40.15
C ARG A 2 19.62 -7.20 -39.48
N ASN A 3 20.30 -6.27 -40.16
CA ASN A 3 20.56 -4.93 -39.62
C ASN A 3 19.24 -4.18 -39.44
N ILE A 4 18.88 -3.90 -38.19
CA ILE A 4 17.68 -3.14 -37.84
C ILE A 4 17.99 -1.66 -38.07
N SER A 5 17.27 -1.03 -38.99
CA SER A 5 17.44 0.40 -39.29
C SER A 5 17.14 1.27 -38.05
N ARG A 6 17.83 2.41 -37.89
CA ARG A 6 17.63 3.35 -36.77
C ARG A 6 16.16 3.67 -36.50
N GLY A 7 15.36 3.89 -37.54
CA GLY A 7 13.91 4.14 -37.39
C GLY A 7 13.12 2.98 -36.78
N LYS A 8 13.51 1.72 -37.06
CA LYS A 8 12.91 0.52 -36.45
C LYS A 8 13.31 0.37 -34.99
N ILE A 9 14.55 0.76 -34.63
CA ILE A 9 15.00 0.79 -33.25
C ILE A 9 14.18 1.82 -32.46
N ILE A 10 14.02 3.04 -32.98
CA ILE A 10 13.22 4.10 -32.34
C ILE A 10 11.76 3.64 -32.15
N ALA A 11 11.14 3.07 -33.19
CA ALA A 11 9.77 2.56 -33.10
C ALA A 11 9.63 1.45 -32.06
N LEU A 12 10.57 0.50 -32.01
CA LEU A 12 10.57 -0.57 -31.01
C LEU A 12 10.74 -0.01 -29.58
N SER A 13 11.61 0.97 -29.39
CA SER A 13 11.79 1.64 -28.09
C SER A 13 10.50 2.34 -27.62
N ILE A 14 9.79 3.03 -28.51
CA ILE A 14 8.52 3.68 -28.18
C ILE A 14 7.48 2.64 -27.76
N VAL A 15 7.35 1.55 -28.51
CA VAL A 15 6.43 0.46 -28.17
C VAL A 15 6.77 -0.12 -26.79
N LEU A 16 8.05 -0.34 -26.51
CA LEU A 16 8.50 -0.84 -25.21
C LEU A 16 8.15 0.12 -24.07
N ILE A 17 8.38 1.43 -24.24
CA ILE A 17 8.03 2.44 -23.23
C ILE A 17 6.53 2.43 -22.95
N VAL A 18 5.69 2.39 -24.00
CA VAL A 18 4.23 2.36 -23.85
C VAL A 18 3.77 1.10 -23.09
N LEU A 19 4.39 -0.05 -23.35
CA LEU A 19 4.08 -1.30 -22.65
C LEU A 19 4.52 -1.29 -21.17
N LEU A 20 5.63 -0.60 -20.85
CA LEU A 20 6.16 -0.52 -19.49
C LEU A 20 5.51 0.59 -18.65
N ALA A 21 4.98 1.64 -19.28
CA ALA A 21 4.34 2.76 -18.60
C ALA A 21 3.30 2.36 -17.53
N PRO A 22 2.34 1.43 -17.78
CA PRO A 22 1.37 1.04 -16.76
C PRO A 22 2.03 0.34 -15.56
N PHE A 23 3.07 -0.46 -15.78
CA PHE A 23 3.80 -1.12 -14.69
C PHE A 23 4.50 -0.10 -13.79
N VAL A 24 5.19 0.87 -14.40
CA VAL A 24 5.85 1.96 -13.65
C VAL A 24 4.81 2.78 -12.88
N TYR A 25 3.68 3.10 -13.51
CA TYR A 25 2.59 3.83 -12.86
C TYR A 25 2.07 3.10 -11.61
N VAL A 26 1.77 1.80 -11.71
CA VAL A 26 1.24 1.01 -10.58
C VAL A 26 2.26 0.90 -9.46
N GLN A 27 3.52 0.59 -9.76
CA GLN A 27 4.53 0.43 -8.71
C GLN A 27 4.88 1.76 -8.04
N GLY A 28 4.98 2.84 -8.82
CA GLY A 28 5.21 4.18 -8.29
C GLY A 28 4.10 4.60 -7.32
N ASN A 29 2.83 4.41 -7.70
CA ASN A 29 1.71 4.73 -6.83
C ASN A 29 1.73 3.91 -5.54
N LYS A 30 1.98 2.59 -5.60
CA LYS A 30 2.08 1.75 -4.40
C LYS A 30 3.14 2.27 -3.41
N ILE A 31 4.30 2.71 -3.91
CA ILE A 31 5.36 3.29 -3.06
C ILE A 31 4.88 4.61 -2.44
N VAL A 32 4.35 5.52 -3.26
CA VAL A 32 3.89 6.84 -2.79
C VAL A 32 2.81 6.72 -1.71
N TYR A 33 1.81 5.86 -1.90
CA TYR A 33 0.74 5.68 -0.92
C TYR A 33 1.23 5.00 0.37
N ALA A 34 2.19 4.08 0.28
CA ALA A 34 2.83 3.48 1.45
C ALA A 34 3.59 4.53 2.26
N GLU A 35 4.40 5.37 1.60
CA GLU A 35 5.16 6.43 2.26
C GLU A 35 4.26 7.49 2.89
N ARG A 36 3.16 7.88 2.23
CA ARG A 36 2.17 8.80 2.83
C ARG A 36 1.59 8.25 4.13
N VAL A 37 1.18 6.97 4.15
CA VAL A 37 0.62 6.34 5.35
C VAL A 37 1.69 6.14 6.42
N LYS A 38 2.91 5.75 6.04
CA LYS A 38 4.03 5.65 6.98
C LYS A 38 4.32 6.99 7.64
N SER A 39 4.40 8.05 6.83
CA SER A 39 4.62 9.44 7.29
C SER A 39 3.53 9.89 8.27
N TYR A 40 2.26 9.63 7.93
CA TYR A 40 1.12 9.88 8.82
C TYR A 40 1.25 9.15 10.15
N LEU A 41 1.52 7.84 10.12
CA LEU A 41 1.64 7.04 11.33
C LEU A 41 2.79 7.53 12.23
N ILE A 42 3.92 7.91 11.63
CA ILE A 42 5.08 8.35 12.40
C ILE A 42 4.91 9.77 12.94
N HIS A 43 4.51 10.71 12.08
CA HIS A 43 4.53 12.12 12.43
C HIS A 43 3.23 12.61 13.05
N GLU A 44 2.07 12.10 12.60
CA GLU A 44 0.77 12.54 13.12
C GLU A 44 0.26 11.62 14.24
N LYS A 45 0.49 10.31 14.14
CA LYS A 45 0.09 9.34 15.18
C LYS A 45 1.18 9.00 16.18
N SER A 46 2.39 9.54 15.99
CA SER A 46 3.53 9.35 16.89
C SER A 46 3.95 7.89 17.09
N TYR A 47 3.66 7.00 16.14
CA TYR A 47 4.25 5.66 16.12
C TYR A 47 5.73 5.76 15.79
N LYS A 48 6.53 4.88 16.36
CA LYS A 48 7.92 4.69 15.96
C LYS A 48 7.98 3.76 14.76
N GLU A 49 8.96 3.97 13.90
CA GLU A 49 9.19 3.09 12.74
C GLU A 49 9.41 1.63 13.18
N GLU A 50 10.04 1.41 14.33
CA GLU A 50 10.25 0.09 14.91
C GLU A 50 8.98 -0.60 15.42
N GLU A 51 7.84 0.09 15.53
CA GLU A 51 6.54 -0.50 15.87
C GLU A 51 5.81 -1.01 14.63
N LEU A 52 6.19 -0.55 13.45
CA LEU A 52 5.62 -0.97 12.18
C LEU A 52 6.35 -2.23 11.69
N ALA A 53 5.64 -3.34 11.56
CA ALA A 53 6.19 -4.55 10.96
C ALA A 53 6.25 -4.43 9.43
N SER A 54 5.20 -3.84 8.83
CA SER A 54 5.21 -3.52 7.41
C SER A 54 4.20 -2.43 7.06
N VAL A 55 4.52 -1.64 6.02
CA VAL A 55 3.62 -0.68 5.37
C VAL A 55 3.72 -0.92 3.87
N LYS A 56 2.65 -1.39 3.24
CA LYS A 56 2.66 -1.82 1.84
C LYS A 56 1.51 -1.21 1.06
N GLY A 57 1.83 -0.46 0.01
CA GLY A 57 0.84 -0.03 -0.97
C GLY A 57 0.38 -1.22 -1.82
N VAL A 58 -0.92 -1.33 -2.00
CA VAL A 58 -1.59 -2.38 -2.74
C VAL A 58 -2.40 -1.72 -3.86
N TRP A 59 -2.32 -2.30 -5.05
CA TRP A 59 -3.21 -1.98 -6.15
C TRP A 59 -4.29 -3.06 -6.20
N GLY A 60 -5.54 -2.66 -6.03
CA GLY A 60 -6.70 -3.55 -6.00
C GLY A 60 -7.77 -3.15 -7.02
N MET A 61 -8.70 -4.06 -7.26
CA MET A 61 -9.85 -3.83 -8.14
C MET A 61 -11.01 -3.08 -7.46
N LYS A 62 -10.98 -2.92 -6.13
CA LYS A 62 -12.00 -2.18 -5.37
C LYS A 62 -11.66 -0.70 -5.32
N LEU A 63 -12.67 0.17 -5.22
CA LEU A 63 -12.48 1.61 -5.04
C LEU A 63 -12.14 1.95 -3.57
N PRO A 64 -11.14 2.81 -3.33
CA PRO A 64 -10.18 3.35 -4.29
C PRO A 64 -9.13 2.30 -4.72
N SER A 65 -8.69 2.38 -5.98
CA SER A 65 -7.84 1.34 -6.60
C SER A 65 -6.48 1.15 -5.93
N PHE A 66 -6.03 2.13 -5.16
CA PHE A 66 -4.85 2.00 -4.31
C PHE A 66 -5.23 2.09 -2.84
N TYR A 67 -4.60 1.29 -2.00
CA TYR A 67 -4.73 1.38 -0.56
C TYR A 67 -3.45 0.89 0.10
N THR A 68 -3.26 1.18 1.36
CA THR A 68 -2.08 0.74 2.10
C THR A 68 -2.50 -0.27 3.16
N VAL A 69 -1.79 -1.39 3.24
CA VAL A 69 -1.92 -2.35 4.33
C VAL A 69 -0.78 -2.13 5.29
N VAL A 70 -1.12 -1.96 6.57
CA VAL A 70 -0.19 -1.78 7.67
C VAL A 70 -0.32 -2.97 8.61
N VAL A 71 0.82 -3.51 9.00
CA VAL A 71 0.92 -4.55 10.04
C VAL A 71 1.81 -4.00 11.14
N PHE A 72 1.32 -3.99 12.38
CA PHE A 72 2.08 -3.58 13.56
C PHE A 72 2.82 -4.79 14.14
N LYS A 73 3.98 -4.56 14.78
CA LYS A 73 4.82 -5.65 15.31
C LYS A 73 4.17 -6.40 16.46
N ASP A 74 3.39 -5.72 17.29
CA ASP A 74 2.69 -6.31 18.43
C ASP A 74 1.34 -6.94 18.03
N GLU A 75 0.89 -6.75 16.78
CA GLU A 75 -0.30 -7.38 16.19
C GLU A 75 -0.02 -7.96 14.79
N PRO A 76 0.92 -8.91 14.64
CA PRO A 76 1.40 -9.40 13.34
C PRO A 76 0.38 -10.24 12.54
N GLY A 77 -0.80 -10.49 13.13
CA GLY A 77 -1.91 -11.21 12.51
C GLY A 77 -3.05 -10.32 12.03
N VAL A 78 -2.87 -8.99 12.04
CA VAL A 78 -3.92 -8.02 11.71
C VAL A 78 -3.44 -7.11 10.58
N ASP A 79 -4.26 -7.04 9.53
CA ASP A 79 -4.08 -6.12 8.41
C ASP A 79 -4.94 -4.87 8.66
N TYR A 80 -4.29 -3.74 8.89
CA TYR A 80 -4.93 -2.43 8.99
C TYR A 80 -4.91 -1.73 7.63
N VAL A 81 -6.08 -1.40 7.09
CA VAL A 81 -6.24 -0.87 5.74
C VAL A 81 -6.44 0.63 5.79
N TYR A 82 -5.58 1.37 5.11
CA TYR A 82 -5.61 2.83 5.02
C TYR A 82 -5.83 3.30 3.59
N PHE A 83 -6.57 4.41 3.45
CA PHE A 83 -6.65 5.18 2.21
C PHE A 83 -5.88 6.48 2.37
N SER A 84 -5.21 6.94 1.30
CA SER A 84 -4.35 8.14 1.32
C SER A 84 -4.41 8.93 0.01
N HIS A 85 -5.60 8.98 -0.62
CA HIS A 85 -5.84 9.71 -1.87
C HIS A 85 -5.84 11.23 -1.65
N ASN A 86 -6.54 11.69 -0.61
CA ASN A 86 -6.56 13.08 -0.17
C ASN A 86 -6.01 13.15 1.26
N ASP A 87 -6.81 12.71 2.22
CA ASP A 87 -6.40 12.53 3.60
C ASP A 87 -6.03 11.08 3.88
N VAL A 88 -5.20 10.88 4.90
CA VAL A 88 -4.93 9.54 5.43
C VAL A 88 -6.01 9.16 6.43
N LEU A 89 -6.71 8.06 6.14
CA LEU A 89 -7.73 7.50 7.03
C LEU A 89 -7.63 5.99 7.08
N GLN A 90 -7.82 5.42 8.27
CA GLN A 90 -8.05 4.00 8.42
C GLN A 90 -9.48 3.68 7.96
N PHE A 91 -9.59 2.77 7.00
CA PHE A 91 -10.85 2.39 6.38
C PHE A 91 -11.39 1.07 6.93
N ASP A 92 -10.52 0.09 7.16
CA ASP A 92 -10.90 -1.26 7.52
C ASP A 92 -9.77 -1.94 8.32
N GLN A 93 -10.10 -3.05 8.98
CA GLN A 93 -9.15 -3.89 9.69
C GLN A 93 -9.58 -5.35 9.58
N ARG A 94 -8.62 -6.23 9.31
CA ARG A 94 -8.90 -7.64 9.03
C ARG A 94 -7.98 -8.52 9.84
N ILE A 95 -8.56 -9.42 10.63
CA ILE A 95 -7.80 -10.48 11.27
C ILE A 95 -7.50 -11.53 10.20
N THR A 96 -6.22 -11.78 9.97
CA THR A 96 -5.75 -12.80 9.03
C THR A 96 -5.97 -14.20 9.64
N PRO A 97 -5.96 -15.28 8.84
CA PRO A 97 -6.03 -16.65 9.39
C PRO A 97 -4.97 -16.90 10.48
N LYS A 98 -3.76 -16.37 10.29
CA LYS A 98 -2.68 -16.41 11.28
C LYS A 98 -3.04 -15.69 12.59
N GLY A 99 -3.72 -14.55 12.50
CA GLY A 99 -4.24 -13.84 13.67
C GLY A 99 -5.30 -14.63 14.42
N VAL A 100 -6.18 -15.34 13.72
CA VAL A 100 -7.17 -16.23 14.35
C VAL A 100 -6.47 -17.37 15.10
N GLU A 101 -5.46 -18.00 14.49
CA GLU A 101 -4.66 -19.05 15.15
C GLU A 101 -3.91 -18.56 16.40
N MET A 102 -3.50 -17.28 16.40
CA MET A 102 -2.88 -16.62 17.56
C MET A 102 -3.87 -16.22 18.65
N GLY A 103 -5.18 -16.42 18.43
CA GLY A 103 -6.23 -16.02 19.36
C GLY A 103 -6.51 -14.52 19.35
N THR A 104 -6.18 -13.80 18.28
CA THR A 104 -6.50 -12.39 18.13
C THR A 104 -8.02 -12.19 18.12
N MET A 105 -8.51 -11.28 18.97
CA MET A 105 -9.92 -10.97 19.13
C MET A 105 -10.23 -9.57 18.59
N PRO A 106 -11.31 -9.36 17.82
CA PRO A 106 -11.67 -8.06 17.26
C PRO A 106 -11.76 -6.93 18.29
N GLU A 107 -12.30 -7.21 19.47
CA GLU A 107 -12.49 -6.26 20.57
C GLU A 107 -11.19 -5.84 21.26
N LYS A 108 -10.08 -6.53 21.00
CA LYS A 108 -8.77 -6.26 21.61
C LYS A 108 -7.79 -5.54 20.69
N LEU A 109 -8.22 -5.20 19.47
CA LEU A 109 -7.38 -4.54 18.46
C LEU A 109 -6.97 -3.13 18.93
N LYS A 110 -5.67 -2.91 19.10
CA LYS A 110 -5.12 -1.69 19.69
C LYS A 110 -5.04 -0.52 18.72
N HIS A 111 -4.87 -0.78 17.43
CA HIS A 111 -4.62 0.24 16.42
C HIS A 111 -5.88 0.58 15.62
N THR A 112 -7.06 0.42 16.21
CA THR A 112 -8.33 0.85 15.61
C THR A 112 -8.49 2.36 15.77
N GLU A 113 -8.44 3.10 14.68
CA GLU A 113 -8.76 4.53 14.70
C GLU A 113 -10.27 4.78 14.79
N LYS A 114 -10.67 5.73 15.64
CA LYS A 114 -12.04 6.22 15.66
C LYS A 114 -12.29 6.99 14.36
N ARG A 115 -13.33 6.61 13.63
CA ARG A 115 -13.79 7.35 12.44
C ARG A 115 -14.09 8.79 12.87
N LYS A 116 -13.47 9.78 12.23
CA LYS A 116 -13.87 11.18 12.42
C LYS A 116 -15.30 11.29 11.91
N GLU A 117 -16.26 11.43 12.82
CA GLU A 117 -17.61 11.88 12.49
C GLU A 117 -17.44 13.33 12.01
N GLY A 118 -17.71 13.55 10.72
CA GLY A 118 -17.70 14.88 10.10
C GLY A 118 -19.04 15.54 10.20
#